data_AF-A0A3B0CL94-F1
#
_entry.id   AF-A0A3B0CL94-F1
#
_cell.length_a   1.000
_cell.length_b   1.000
_cell.length_c   1.000
_cell.angle_alpha   90.00
_cell.angle_beta   90.00
_cell.angle_gamma   90.00
#
_symmetry.space_group_name_H-M   'P 1'
#
loop_
_entity.id
_entity.type
_entity.pdbx_description
1 polymer ?
#
loop_
_entity_poly.entity_id
_entity_poly.type
_entity_poly.pdbx_seq_one_letter_code
_entity_poly.pdbx_strand_id
1 'polypeptide(L)'
;MSTHGNESDMQSGGGINLPVSGPDTGLKLSRRKLLTALGVAGAAAATAEMLGLGGVVLGSGGTDGVTDNVYGNGPKKHHPKLLNASFVISVTIAELRQLTVPEEDEVYYVSDSGKEGCFYYDSADSSSLDNTGTVLVSTGGARFKRIVAGNEMNVSWFGAAGDGITDDAPAIQAAIDAVPAGGGTLIIPSTASFYALASQGIILENRNHIAILSSGATLRFKDGTPDIQNRDMKFSNMLMKNCRHIRLEGLVLNGNLSGRQAHSGAESFHSCLSLVKCEDVQIRHCAFTEGMTDGIYVSGIYSGPASTGSVAVSKQILIDFCVLTYCRRNNISIVAADGVTVSNCRISDAGKIQGTAPKAGVDIEPNKGWYGSCQNIVLRNNTIENNEGTYGVTVGGSGSQNVVVDGNRIAKNKTGLNFNNNADAADNTNVLVTHNTFSGNITGMRMVRKNVDTISGNLFIDNTSIGLVMYTLIDGLLITGNKFVRNASYGISGGYPAASSENNILSVIISDNVFLDNVSESTASSGGVSVRLYMRDAASVAIFNNNTQFNSPGAVYKMKGVSIDKDCNARATGNTSWNLYDNDKPHDRFVGAGNYAVVAAAPMP
;
A
#
# COMPACT_ATOMS: atom_id res chain seq x y z
N MET A 1 -11.00 -77.28 -12.68
CA MET A 1 -10.35 -77.08 -13.99
C MET A 1 -9.02 -76.41 -13.69
N SER A 2 -7.99 -77.20 -13.37
CA SER A 2 -6.97 -77.72 -14.31
C SER A 2 -6.08 -76.56 -14.81
N THR A 3 -4.93 -76.34 -14.16
CA THR A 3 -3.58 -76.85 -14.56
C THR A 3 -2.98 -75.99 -15.69
N HIS A 4 -1.71 -75.65 -15.86
CA HIS A 4 -0.35 -75.98 -15.41
C HIS A 4 0.48 -74.66 -15.54
N GLY A 5 1.64 -74.37 -14.95
CA GLY A 5 2.78 -75.19 -14.54
C GLY A 5 4.04 -74.70 -15.28
N ASN A 6 5.08 -74.33 -14.50
CA ASN A 6 6.54 -74.37 -14.76
C ASN A 6 7.12 -73.64 -15.99
N GLU A 7 8.42 -73.31 -16.10
CA GLU A 7 9.64 -73.10 -15.30
C GLU A 7 10.70 -72.76 -16.38
N SER A 8 11.74 -71.99 -16.04
CA SER A 8 13.04 -71.91 -16.76
C SER A 8 13.00 -71.45 -18.25
N ASP A 9 14.03 -70.93 -18.90
CA ASP A 9 15.47 -71.03 -18.73
C ASP A 9 16.18 -69.90 -19.50
N MET A 10 17.46 -69.71 -19.20
CA MET A 10 18.39 -68.80 -19.91
C MET A 10 18.63 -69.22 -21.37
N GLN A 11 18.83 -68.24 -22.28
CA GLN A 11 20.09 -68.10 -23.04
C GLN A 11 20.11 -66.92 -24.03
N SER A 12 21.35 -66.47 -24.23
CA SER A 12 21.95 -65.47 -25.10
C SER A 12 21.64 -65.51 -26.60
N GLY A 13 21.75 -64.35 -27.27
CA GLY A 13 22.19 -64.27 -28.67
C GLY A 13 21.84 -63.00 -29.44
N GLY A 14 22.87 -62.24 -29.86
CA GLY A 14 22.96 -61.37 -31.06
C GLY A 14 21.86 -60.32 -31.30
N GLY A 15 22.12 -59.02 -31.28
CA GLY A 15 23.11 -58.36 -32.12
C GLY A 15 22.48 -57.90 -33.44
N ILE A 16 21.81 -56.74 -33.45
CA ILE A 16 21.65 -55.93 -34.66
C ILE A 16 21.86 -54.46 -34.26
N ASN A 17 22.99 -53.95 -34.72
CA ASN A 17 23.39 -52.55 -34.71
C ASN A 17 22.95 -51.96 -36.05
N LEU A 18 22.35 -50.78 -36.08
CA LEU A 18 22.46 -49.71 -37.09
C LEU A 18 21.46 -48.56 -36.76
N PRO A 19 21.75 -47.32 -37.19
CA PRO A 19 21.66 -46.13 -36.36
C PRO A 19 20.45 -45.26 -36.69
N VAL A 20 20.02 -44.44 -35.72
CA VAL A 20 19.26 -43.22 -36.01
C VAL A 20 19.97 -42.07 -35.35
N SER A 21 20.83 -41.43 -36.15
CA SER A 21 21.30 -40.07 -35.98
C SER A 21 20.08 -39.12 -35.90
N GLY A 22 19.79 -38.62 -34.70
CA GLY A 22 19.01 -37.40 -34.50
C GLY A 22 19.98 -36.23 -34.30
N PRO A 23 19.63 -35.00 -34.75
CA PRO A 23 20.55 -33.89 -34.78
C PRO A 23 20.86 -33.40 -33.36
N ASP A 24 22.13 -33.49 -32.97
CA ASP A 24 22.71 -32.64 -31.94
C ASP A 24 22.78 -31.21 -32.54
N THR A 25 21.69 -30.45 -32.43
CA THR A 25 21.67 -29.02 -32.81
C THR A 25 21.19 -28.20 -31.63
N GLY A 26 22.18 -27.73 -30.91
CA GLY A 26 22.09 -26.70 -29.88
C GLY A 26 23.52 -26.54 -29.38
N LEU A 27 24.32 -25.73 -30.07
CA LEU A 27 25.69 -25.43 -29.69
C LEU A 27 25.69 -24.90 -28.25
N LYS A 28 26.05 -25.79 -27.32
CA LYS A 28 26.19 -25.47 -25.90
C LYS A 28 27.53 -24.79 -25.74
N LEU A 29 27.51 -23.46 -25.62
CA LEU A 29 28.63 -22.68 -25.08
C LEU A 29 29.22 -23.46 -23.90
N SER A 30 30.50 -23.86 -23.99
CA SER A 30 31.05 -24.76 -22.97
C SER A 30 30.93 -24.11 -21.59
N ARG A 31 30.53 -24.88 -20.56
CA ARG A 31 30.42 -24.37 -19.17
C ARG A 31 31.64 -23.58 -18.74
N ARG A 32 32.84 -23.97 -19.20
CA ARG A 32 34.09 -23.27 -18.95
C ARG A 32 34.11 -21.87 -19.57
N LYS A 33 33.75 -21.72 -20.85
CA LYS A 33 33.65 -20.42 -21.53
C LYS A 33 32.62 -19.51 -20.86
N LEU A 34 31.45 -20.07 -20.49
CA LEU A 34 30.41 -19.32 -19.78
C LEU A 34 30.89 -18.84 -18.40
N LEU A 35 31.55 -19.71 -17.63
CA LEU A 35 32.10 -19.35 -16.31
C LEU A 35 33.25 -18.34 -16.42
N THR A 36 34.10 -18.43 -17.45
CA THR A 36 35.14 -17.44 -17.73
C THR A 36 34.52 -16.09 -18.09
N ALA A 37 33.49 -16.07 -18.95
CA ALA A 37 32.78 -14.84 -19.31
C ALA A 37 32.08 -14.20 -18.11
N LEU A 38 31.41 -15.00 -17.27
CA LEU A 38 30.81 -14.53 -16.01
C LEU A 38 31.88 -14.02 -15.02
N GLY A 39 33.05 -14.66 -14.96
CA GLY A 39 34.16 -14.23 -14.11
C GLY A 39 34.79 -12.91 -14.57
N VAL A 40 34.97 -12.73 -15.88
CA VAL A 40 35.50 -11.49 -16.49
C VAL A 40 34.47 -10.36 -16.40
N ALA A 41 33.21 -10.63 -16.72
CA ALA A 41 32.13 -9.64 -16.65
C ALA A 41 31.75 -9.28 -15.21
N GLY A 42 31.80 -10.25 -14.29
CA GLY A 42 31.63 -10.00 -12.85
C GLY A 42 32.76 -9.17 -12.26
N ALA A 43 34.00 -9.35 -12.73
CA ALA A 43 35.11 -8.48 -12.37
C ALA A 43 34.98 -7.07 -12.97
N ALA A 44 34.46 -6.93 -14.19
CA ALA A 44 34.16 -5.64 -14.81
C ALA A 44 33.01 -4.90 -14.10
N ALA A 45 31.97 -5.62 -13.68
CA ALA A 45 30.85 -5.06 -12.92
C ALA A 45 31.27 -4.65 -11.50
N ALA A 46 32.04 -5.50 -10.80
CA ALA A 46 32.54 -5.19 -9.46
C ALA A 46 33.55 -4.02 -9.42
N THR A 47 34.26 -3.76 -10.51
CA THR A 47 35.17 -2.61 -10.63
C THR A 47 34.43 -1.31 -10.97
N ALA A 48 33.26 -1.38 -11.62
CA ALA A 48 32.43 -0.21 -11.93
C ALA A 48 31.55 0.24 -10.75
N GLU A 49 30.97 -0.70 -9.98
CA GLU A 49 30.12 -0.37 -8.83
C GLU A 49 30.91 0.11 -7.59
N MET A 50 32.19 -0.27 -7.44
CA MET A 50 32.93 -0.03 -6.19
C MET A 50 33.66 1.33 -6.12
N LEU A 51 33.71 2.14 -7.19
CA LEU A 51 34.65 3.29 -7.18
C LEU A 51 34.17 4.68 -7.59
N GLY A 52 32.93 4.91 -8.06
CA GLY A 52 32.34 6.27 -8.09
C GLY A 52 33.22 7.43 -8.62
N LEU A 53 34.23 7.15 -9.45
CA LEU A 53 35.27 8.07 -9.88
C LEU A 53 35.58 7.77 -11.35
N GLY A 54 35.37 8.77 -12.19
CA GLY A 54 35.76 8.71 -13.60
C GLY A 54 37.27 8.52 -13.74
N GLY A 55 37.67 7.67 -14.68
CA GLY A 55 39.03 7.59 -15.21
C GLY A 55 39.74 6.27 -14.97
N VAL A 56 39.95 5.53 -16.07
CA VAL A 56 41.07 4.61 -16.36
C VAL A 56 41.44 3.59 -15.29
N VAL A 57 41.10 2.32 -15.52
CA VAL A 57 42.07 1.19 -15.40
C VAL A 57 41.71 0.09 -16.41
N LEU A 58 42.23 0.21 -17.63
CA LEU A 58 42.64 -0.99 -18.38
C LEU A 58 43.90 -1.50 -17.68
N GLY A 59 43.87 -2.73 -17.17
CA GLY A 59 45.02 -3.35 -16.52
C GLY A 59 46.19 -3.46 -17.49
N SER A 60 47.19 -2.59 -17.31
CA SER A 60 48.51 -2.79 -17.89
C SER A 60 49.24 -3.89 -17.11
N GLY A 61 49.55 -4.99 -17.78
CA GLY A 61 50.83 -5.70 -17.62
C GLY A 61 51.20 -6.30 -16.25
N GLY A 62 50.27 -6.90 -15.50
CA GLY A 62 50.59 -7.73 -14.32
C GLY A 62 50.27 -9.21 -14.58
N THR A 63 51.23 -10.11 -14.41
CA THR A 63 51.19 -11.51 -14.86
C THR A 63 50.35 -12.47 -14.02
N ASP A 64 49.75 -12.05 -12.91
CA ASP A 64 49.16 -12.99 -11.95
C ASP A 64 47.65 -12.77 -11.84
N GLY A 65 46.91 -13.47 -12.70
CA GLY A 65 45.46 -13.52 -12.66
C GLY A 65 44.95 -14.41 -11.52
N VAL A 66 43.70 -14.15 -11.09
CA VAL A 66 42.98 -14.83 -9.99
C VAL A 66 43.02 -16.38 -10.07
N THR A 67 43.30 -16.95 -11.24
CA THR A 67 43.57 -18.38 -11.47
C THR A 67 44.72 -18.96 -10.65
N ASP A 68 45.80 -18.23 -10.41
CA ASP A 68 47.00 -18.77 -9.74
C ASP A 68 46.81 -18.91 -8.21
N ASN A 69 45.81 -18.24 -7.62
CA ASN A 69 45.50 -18.33 -6.18
C ASN A 69 44.55 -19.48 -5.82
N VAL A 70 43.83 -20.06 -6.80
CA VAL A 70 42.78 -21.07 -6.54
C VAL A 70 43.25 -22.49 -6.86
N TYR A 71 44.12 -22.64 -7.87
CA TYR A 71 44.63 -23.95 -8.28
C TYR A 71 46.12 -24.03 -7.99
N GLY A 72 46.46 -24.66 -6.86
CA GLY A 72 47.83 -24.84 -6.41
C GLY A 72 48.78 -25.41 -7.49
N ASN A 73 50.06 -25.14 -7.28
CA ASN A 73 51.22 -25.28 -8.17
C ASN A 73 51.47 -26.72 -8.69
N GLY A 74 50.54 -27.27 -9.46
CA GLY A 74 50.67 -28.54 -10.18
C GLY A 74 51.21 -28.35 -11.61
N PRO A 75 51.71 -29.41 -12.28
CA PRO A 75 52.39 -29.29 -13.57
C PRO A 75 51.45 -28.69 -14.61
N LYS A 76 51.73 -27.44 -15.02
CA LYS A 76 50.96 -26.71 -16.03
C LYS A 76 51.13 -27.44 -17.37
N LYS A 77 50.11 -28.21 -17.78
CA LYS A 77 49.91 -28.51 -19.22
C LYS A 77 49.51 -27.19 -19.87
N HIS A 78 50.50 -26.39 -20.26
CA HIS A 78 50.30 -25.20 -21.04
C HIS A 78 49.66 -25.60 -22.36
N HIS A 79 48.34 -25.47 -22.45
CA HIS A 79 47.62 -25.41 -23.72
C HIS A 79 47.77 -23.98 -24.24
N PRO A 80 48.68 -23.71 -25.21
CA PRO A 80 49.00 -22.34 -25.64
C PRO A 80 47.87 -21.65 -26.40
N LYS A 81 46.74 -22.34 -26.58
CA LYS A 81 45.55 -21.82 -27.29
C LYS A 81 44.51 -21.16 -26.39
N LEU A 82 44.65 -21.24 -25.07
CA LEU A 82 43.65 -20.70 -24.12
C LEU A 82 43.98 -19.31 -23.57
N LEU A 83 45.16 -18.75 -23.85
CA LEU A 83 45.53 -17.38 -23.43
C LEU A 83 45.50 -16.36 -24.58
N ASN A 84 45.38 -16.84 -25.83
CA ASN A 84 45.31 -16.03 -27.06
C ASN A 84 43.90 -15.97 -27.68
N ALA A 85 42.89 -16.53 -27.02
CA ALA A 85 41.50 -16.40 -27.46
C ALA A 85 40.90 -15.20 -26.75
N SER A 86 40.49 -14.18 -27.51
CA SER A 86 39.71 -13.04 -27.01
C SER A 86 38.31 -13.53 -26.64
N PHE A 87 38.16 -14.25 -25.52
CA PHE A 87 36.91 -14.91 -25.12
C PHE A 87 35.71 -13.96 -24.91
N VAL A 88 35.96 -12.65 -24.94
CA VAL A 88 34.97 -11.60 -24.83
C VAL A 88 35.30 -10.50 -25.84
N ILE A 89 34.39 -10.25 -26.78
CA ILE A 89 34.50 -9.18 -27.76
C ILE A 89 33.75 -7.97 -27.20
N SER A 90 34.48 -6.90 -26.85
CA SER A 90 33.86 -5.64 -26.44
C SER A 90 33.27 -4.94 -27.66
N VAL A 91 32.00 -4.56 -27.57
CA VAL A 91 31.24 -3.92 -28.64
C VAL A 91 30.29 -2.87 -28.04
N THR A 92 29.80 -1.98 -28.87
CA THR A 92 28.59 -1.20 -28.60
C THR A 92 27.35 -1.92 -29.15
N ILE A 93 26.16 -1.52 -28.70
CA ILE A 93 24.89 -1.99 -29.27
C ILE A 93 24.84 -1.67 -30.76
N ALA A 94 25.32 -0.48 -31.16
CA ALA A 94 25.35 -0.08 -32.56
C ALA A 94 26.23 -1.00 -33.40
N GLU A 95 27.44 -1.33 -32.92
CA GLU A 95 28.34 -2.27 -33.59
C GLU A 95 27.78 -3.69 -33.65
N LEU A 96 27.20 -4.18 -32.55
CA LEU A 96 26.61 -5.52 -32.51
C LEU A 96 25.42 -5.64 -33.48
N ARG A 97 24.62 -4.58 -33.63
CA ARG A 97 23.55 -4.50 -34.62
C ARG A 97 24.05 -4.45 -36.07
N GLN A 98 25.28 -4.02 -36.31
CA GLN A 98 25.89 -4.04 -37.65
C GLN A 98 26.66 -5.32 -37.96
N LEU A 99 26.75 -6.26 -37.01
CA LEU A 99 27.51 -7.48 -37.18
C LEU A 99 26.85 -8.43 -38.19
N THR A 100 27.53 -8.69 -39.30
CA THR A 100 27.03 -9.54 -40.40
C THR A 100 27.38 -11.02 -40.24
N VAL A 101 28.48 -11.32 -39.57
CA VAL A 101 28.96 -12.69 -39.32
C VAL A 101 29.20 -12.83 -37.82
N PRO A 102 28.23 -13.36 -37.05
CA PRO A 102 28.43 -13.64 -35.64
C PRO A 102 29.35 -14.85 -35.45
N GLU A 103 30.36 -14.72 -34.59
CA GLU A 103 31.13 -15.85 -34.07
C GLU A 103 30.26 -16.63 -33.08
N GLU A 104 29.95 -17.90 -33.37
CA GLU A 104 29.05 -18.78 -32.59
C GLU A 104 29.54 -19.08 -31.17
N ASP A 105 30.85 -18.95 -30.97
CA ASP A 105 31.57 -19.52 -29.84
C ASP A 105 32.14 -18.46 -28.88
N GLU A 106 31.80 -17.18 -29.15
CA GLU A 106 32.28 -15.98 -28.47
C GLU A 106 31.19 -15.30 -27.65
N VAL A 107 31.61 -14.55 -26.64
CA VAL A 107 30.73 -13.69 -25.84
C VAL A 107 30.97 -12.23 -26.25
N TYR A 108 29.89 -11.49 -26.45
CA TYR A 108 29.93 -10.07 -26.79
C TYR A 108 29.64 -9.26 -25.52
N TYR A 109 30.57 -8.40 -25.10
CA TYR A 109 30.34 -7.48 -24.00
C TYR A 109 29.91 -6.13 -24.55
N VAL A 110 28.63 -5.79 -24.35
CA VAL A 110 28.12 -4.45 -24.64
C VAL A 110 28.71 -3.47 -23.62
N SER A 111 29.26 -2.36 -24.13
CA SER A 111 29.98 -1.34 -23.35
C SER A 111 29.27 0.02 -23.28
N ASP A 112 28.09 0.15 -23.89
CA ASP A 112 27.25 1.34 -23.79
C ASP A 112 26.88 1.61 -22.33
N SER A 113 27.08 2.86 -21.90
CA SER A 113 26.84 3.27 -20.52
C SER A 113 25.40 2.99 -20.06
N GLY A 114 25.25 2.31 -18.93
CA GLY A 114 23.97 1.90 -18.36
C GLY A 114 23.32 0.70 -19.06
N LYS A 115 23.93 0.15 -20.12
CA LYS A 115 23.44 -1.00 -20.88
C LYS A 115 24.46 -2.14 -20.91
N GLU A 116 25.50 -2.04 -20.09
CA GLU A 116 26.62 -2.96 -20.08
C GLU A 116 26.18 -4.39 -19.80
N GLY A 117 26.88 -5.36 -20.38
CA GLY A 117 26.65 -6.77 -20.08
C GLY A 117 26.99 -7.70 -21.22
N CYS A 118 27.05 -8.99 -20.90
CA CYS A 118 27.42 -10.02 -21.85
C CYS A 118 26.21 -10.53 -22.65
N PHE A 119 26.46 -10.81 -23.92
CA PHE A 119 25.53 -11.41 -24.86
C PHE A 119 26.20 -12.60 -25.54
N TYR A 120 25.41 -13.60 -25.92
CA TYR A 120 25.84 -14.67 -26.80
C TYR A 120 24.97 -14.70 -28.05
N TYR A 121 25.53 -15.13 -29.18
CA TYR A 121 24.76 -15.37 -30.39
C TYR A 121 23.94 -16.66 -30.25
N ASP A 122 22.64 -16.59 -30.49
CA ASP A 122 21.74 -17.75 -30.52
C ASP A 122 21.34 -18.06 -31.97
N SER A 123 22.03 -19.02 -32.58
CA SER A 123 21.77 -19.43 -33.97
C SER A 123 20.44 -20.17 -34.17
N ALA A 124 19.83 -20.66 -33.09
CA ALA A 124 18.53 -21.32 -33.15
C ALA A 124 17.38 -20.32 -33.15
N ASP A 125 17.60 -19.08 -32.71
CA ASP A 125 16.57 -18.05 -32.69
C ASP A 125 16.58 -17.19 -33.96
N SER A 126 15.52 -17.37 -34.76
CA SER A 126 15.29 -16.62 -36.00
C SER A 126 14.10 -15.66 -35.90
N SER A 127 13.44 -15.56 -34.74
CA SER A 127 12.11 -14.95 -34.63
C SER A 127 12.00 -13.85 -33.57
N SER A 128 12.81 -13.89 -32.50
CA SER A 128 12.71 -12.84 -31.48
C SER A 128 13.04 -11.48 -32.07
N LEU A 129 12.26 -10.49 -31.65
CA LEU A 129 12.45 -9.10 -32.01
C LEU A 129 13.55 -8.47 -31.16
N ASP A 130 14.23 -7.47 -31.72
CA ASP A 130 15.14 -6.62 -30.96
C ASP A 130 14.33 -5.83 -29.93
N ASN A 131 14.73 -5.91 -28.67
CA ASN A 131 14.12 -5.15 -27.57
C ASN A 131 15.14 -4.25 -26.86
N THR A 132 16.33 -4.08 -27.43
CA THR A 132 17.48 -3.31 -26.90
C THR A 132 18.09 -3.88 -25.60
N GLY A 133 17.27 -4.42 -24.70
CA GLY A 133 17.69 -4.91 -23.40
C GLY A 133 18.23 -6.34 -23.44
N THR A 134 17.37 -7.33 -23.67
CA THR A 134 17.72 -8.76 -23.57
C THR A 134 17.95 -9.44 -24.92
N VAL A 135 17.46 -8.85 -26.00
CA VAL A 135 17.63 -9.33 -27.37
C VAL A 135 18.07 -8.18 -28.26
N LEU A 136 19.20 -8.36 -28.93
CA LEU A 136 19.70 -7.48 -29.98
C LEU A 136 19.69 -8.24 -31.30
N VAL A 137 19.21 -7.62 -32.37
CA VAL A 137 19.15 -8.24 -33.70
C VAL A 137 20.04 -7.48 -34.67
N SER A 138 20.97 -8.17 -35.31
CA SER A 138 21.80 -7.53 -36.33
C SER A 138 21.07 -7.32 -37.65
N THR A 139 21.62 -6.46 -38.51
CA THR A 139 21.16 -6.25 -39.90
C THR A 139 21.18 -7.53 -40.73
N GLY A 140 22.06 -8.48 -40.40
CA GLY A 140 22.10 -9.84 -40.98
C GLY A 140 21.08 -10.81 -40.38
N GLY A 141 20.31 -10.40 -39.37
CA GLY A 141 19.33 -11.25 -38.69
C GLY A 141 19.92 -12.12 -37.58
N ALA A 142 21.14 -11.90 -37.11
CA ALA A 142 21.66 -12.64 -35.96
C ALA A 142 20.97 -12.17 -34.66
N ARG A 143 20.59 -13.09 -33.76
CA ARG A 143 19.94 -12.77 -32.48
C ARG A 143 20.95 -12.95 -31.35
N PHE A 144 21.25 -11.88 -30.65
CA PHE A 144 22.13 -11.90 -29.48
C PHE A 144 21.30 -11.85 -28.22
N LYS A 145 21.53 -12.79 -27.31
CA LYS A 145 20.79 -12.94 -26.06
C LYS A 145 21.64 -12.46 -24.89
N ARG A 146 21.10 -11.54 -24.10
CA ARG A 146 21.76 -11.09 -22.86
C ARG A 146 21.87 -12.27 -21.90
N ILE A 147 23.05 -12.44 -21.33
CA ILE A 147 23.28 -13.37 -20.23
C ILE A 147 22.79 -12.69 -18.95
N VAL A 148 21.66 -13.16 -18.44
CA VAL A 148 20.97 -12.59 -17.27
C VAL A 148 21.07 -13.56 -16.09
N ALA A 149 21.50 -13.06 -14.93
CA ALA A 149 21.38 -13.81 -13.68
C ALA A 149 19.97 -13.64 -13.11
N GLY A 150 19.35 -14.73 -12.63
CA GLY A 150 18.16 -14.65 -11.76
C GLY A 150 16.88 -14.04 -12.37
N ASN A 151 16.70 -14.02 -13.69
CA ASN A 151 15.56 -13.36 -14.36
C ASN A 151 15.41 -11.86 -14.00
N GLU A 152 16.53 -11.18 -13.76
CA GLU A 152 16.55 -9.76 -13.45
C GLU A 152 16.52 -8.91 -14.72
N MET A 153 15.72 -7.84 -14.72
CA MET A 153 15.60 -6.88 -15.82
C MET A 153 15.88 -5.48 -15.27
N ASN A 154 16.99 -4.86 -15.68
CA ASN A 154 17.24 -3.47 -15.37
C ASN A 154 16.65 -2.57 -16.46
N VAL A 155 15.84 -1.58 -16.09
CA VAL A 155 15.19 -0.67 -17.05
C VAL A 155 16.18 0.12 -17.92
N SER A 156 17.40 0.38 -17.42
CA SER A 156 18.43 1.09 -18.18
C SER A 156 18.87 0.31 -19.43
N TRP A 157 18.86 -1.02 -19.38
CA TRP A 157 19.19 -1.89 -20.52
C TRP A 157 18.25 -1.66 -21.71
N PHE A 158 16.99 -1.32 -21.43
CA PHE A 158 15.96 -1.09 -22.43
C PHE A 158 15.92 0.37 -22.91
N GLY A 159 16.81 1.22 -22.39
CA GLY A 159 16.94 2.61 -22.79
C GLY A 159 16.17 3.61 -21.94
N ALA A 160 15.73 3.24 -20.73
CA ALA A 160 15.21 4.22 -19.78
C ALA A 160 16.36 5.14 -19.33
N ALA A 161 16.29 6.42 -19.68
CA ALA A 161 17.32 7.42 -19.46
C ALA A 161 17.25 8.01 -18.04
N GLY A 162 16.04 8.25 -17.53
CA GLY A 162 15.84 8.86 -16.21
C GLY A 162 16.47 10.24 -16.06
N ASP A 163 16.51 11.00 -17.17
CA ASP A 163 17.08 12.35 -17.28
C ASP A 163 16.04 13.46 -16.96
N GLY A 164 14.78 13.09 -16.75
CA GLY A 164 13.65 14.01 -16.54
C GLY A 164 13.09 14.64 -17.83
N ILE A 165 13.63 14.28 -19.00
CA ILE A 165 13.29 14.85 -20.31
C ILE A 165 12.73 13.78 -21.25
N THR A 166 13.42 12.66 -21.37
CA THR A 166 13.08 11.52 -22.23
C THR A 166 11.82 10.83 -21.69
N ASP A 167 10.86 10.49 -22.56
CA ASP A 167 9.71 9.68 -22.13
C ASP A 167 10.18 8.23 -21.91
N ASP A 168 10.33 7.86 -20.64
CA ASP A 168 10.88 6.58 -20.20
C ASP A 168 9.82 5.47 -20.15
N ALA A 169 8.53 5.82 -20.26
CA ALA A 169 7.45 4.85 -20.15
C ALA A 169 7.57 3.66 -21.13
N PRO A 170 7.90 3.85 -22.43
CA PRO A 170 8.07 2.75 -23.37
C PRO A 170 9.24 1.81 -23.01
N ALA A 171 10.36 2.37 -22.54
CA ALA A 171 11.53 1.58 -22.18
C ALA A 171 11.30 0.75 -20.90
N ILE A 172 10.65 1.35 -19.89
CA ILE A 172 10.25 0.65 -18.67
C ILE A 172 9.23 -0.45 -18.98
N GLN A 173 8.27 -0.19 -19.87
CA GLN A 173 7.30 -1.21 -20.30
C GLN A 173 8.00 -2.37 -21.02
N ALA A 174 8.95 -2.10 -21.93
CA ALA A 174 9.72 -3.13 -22.61
C ALA A 174 10.52 -4.01 -21.61
N ALA A 175 11.04 -3.43 -20.53
CA ALA A 175 11.70 -4.17 -19.47
C ALA A 175 10.74 -5.10 -18.71
N ILE A 176 9.52 -4.65 -18.41
CA ILE A 176 8.46 -5.47 -17.81
C ILE A 176 8.04 -6.61 -18.74
N ASP A 177 7.84 -6.31 -20.02
CA ASP A 177 7.42 -7.28 -21.02
C ASP A 177 8.48 -8.38 -21.21
N ALA A 178 9.76 -8.05 -21.02
CA ALA A 178 10.87 -8.99 -21.07
C ALA A 178 10.99 -9.90 -19.83
N VAL A 179 10.35 -9.56 -18.70
CA VAL A 179 10.30 -10.46 -17.54
C VAL A 179 9.58 -11.75 -17.95
N PRO A 180 10.12 -12.95 -17.67
CA PRO A 180 9.46 -14.21 -18.03
C PRO A 180 8.08 -14.38 -17.39
N ALA A 181 7.23 -15.22 -18.00
CA ALA A 181 5.90 -15.53 -17.46
C ALA A 181 5.93 -16.17 -16.06
N GLY A 182 7.02 -16.86 -15.73
CA GLY A 182 7.27 -17.43 -14.40
C GLY A 182 7.67 -16.41 -13.32
N GLY A 183 7.84 -15.13 -13.69
CA GLY A 183 8.26 -14.08 -12.79
C GLY A 183 9.74 -13.73 -12.88
N GLY A 184 10.15 -12.79 -12.04
CA GLY A 184 11.50 -12.24 -12.00
C GLY A 184 11.55 -10.92 -11.27
N THR A 185 12.65 -10.21 -11.44
CA THR A 185 12.88 -8.93 -10.75
C THR A 185 13.04 -7.82 -11.78
N LEU A 186 12.27 -6.74 -11.64
CA LEU A 186 12.49 -5.48 -12.34
C LEU A 186 13.29 -4.55 -11.43
N ILE A 187 14.47 -4.14 -11.88
CA ILE A 187 15.32 -3.17 -11.19
C ILE A 187 15.12 -1.79 -11.81
N ILE A 188 14.75 -0.82 -10.98
CA ILE A 188 14.63 0.59 -11.35
C ILE A 188 15.66 1.39 -10.53
N PRO A 189 16.88 1.60 -11.04
CA PRO A 189 17.93 2.30 -10.30
C PRO A 189 17.57 3.77 -10.09
N SER A 190 18.02 4.38 -8.99
CA SER A 190 17.87 5.82 -8.79
C SER A 190 18.69 6.60 -9.82
N THR A 191 18.17 7.74 -10.28
CA THR A 191 18.90 8.66 -11.16
C THR A 191 19.09 10.01 -10.48
N ALA A 192 19.94 10.87 -11.04
CA ALA A 192 20.12 12.24 -10.56
C ALA A 192 18.87 13.14 -10.78
N SER A 193 17.91 12.68 -11.58
CA SER A 193 16.67 13.38 -11.92
C SER A 193 15.49 12.45 -11.63
N PHE A 194 14.69 12.08 -12.63
CA PHE A 194 13.59 11.13 -12.52
C PHE A 194 13.31 10.46 -13.88
N TYR A 195 12.62 9.32 -13.85
CA TYR A 195 12.06 8.71 -15.04
C TYR A 195 10.80 9.45 -15.46
N ALA A 196 10.85 10.11 -16.62
CA ALA A 196 9.76 10.97 -17.05
C ALA A 196 8.68 10.15 -17.78
N LEU A 197 7.42 10.39 -17.42
CA LEU A 197 6.26 9.77 -18.07
C LEU A 197 5.54 10.83 -18.91
N ALA A 198 5.27 10.56 -20.18
CA ALA A 198 4.56 11.49 -21.06
C ALA A 198 3.41 10.82 -21.82
N SER A 199 3.69 9.70 -22.48
CA SER A 199 2.71 8.99 -23.31
C SER A 199 1.67 8.23 -22.51
N GLN A 200 2.08 7.62 -21.40
CA GLN A 200 1.26 6.86 -20.44
C GLN A 200 2.10 6.55 -19.19
N GLY A 201 1.51 5.94 -18.18
CA GLY A 201 2.25 5.30 -17.10
C GLY A 201 2.55 3.83 -17.37
N ILE A 202 2.97 3.12 -16.33
CA ILE A 202 3.47 1.75 -16.42
C ILE A 202 2.35 0.74 -16.17
N ILE A 203 2.21 -0.27 -17.02
CA ILE A 203 1.10 -1.22 -16.96
C ILE A 203 1.62 -2.64 -16.71
N LEU A 204 1.15 -3.24 -15.62
CA LEU A 204 1.25 -4.66 -15.33
C LEU A 204 -0.15 -5.26 -15.45
N GLU A 205 -0.39 -6.03 -16.50
CA GLU A 205 -1.67 -6.74 -16.69
C GLU A 205 -1.43 -8.24 -16.83
N ASN A 206 -2.18 -9.06 -16.07
CA ASN A 206 -2.06 -10.52 -16.08
C ASN A 206 -0.64 -11.03 -15.75
N ARG A 207 0.10 -10.30 -14.91
CA ARG A 207 1.48 -10.62 -14.51
C ARG A 207 1.53 -11.22 -13.11
N ASN A 208 2.41 -12.19 -12.88
CA ASN A 208 2.59 -12.81 -11.57
C ASN A 208 4.07 -12.93 -11.18
N HIS A 209 4.36 -13.01 -9.89
CA HIS A 209 5.70 -13.28 -9.34
C HIS A 209 6.75 -12.24 -9.77
N ILE A 210 6.39 -10.95 -9.75
CA ILE A 210 7.30 -9.86 -10.10
C ILE A 210 7.68 -9.09 -8.85
N ALA A 211 8.98 -8.94 -8.62
CA ALA A 211 9.53 -7.99 -7.68
C ALA A 211 10.00 -6.73 -8.42
N ILE A 212 9.44 -5.57 -8.10
CA ILE A 212 9.88 -4.26 -8.60
C ILE A 212 10.69 -3.61 -7.48
N LEU A 213 12.00 -3.51 -7.69
CA LEU A 213 12.94 -3.03 -6.68
C LEU A 213 13.59 -1.73 -7.11
N SER A 214 13.59 -0.78 -6.19
CA SER A 214 14.26 0.50 -6.36
C SER A 214 14.85 0.98 -5.04
N SER A 215 15.87 1.83 -5.14
CA SER A 215 16.47 2.55 -4.01
C SER A 215 16.13 4.05 -4.08
N GLY A 216 14.84 4.39 -4.26
CA GLY A 216 14.35 5.77 -4.32
C GLY A 216 14.23 6.37 -5.71
N ALA A 217 14.20 5.57 -6.79
CA ALA A 217 13.93 6.11 -8.11
C ALA A 217 12.53 6.74 -8.17
N THR A 218 12.42 7.84 -8.91
CA THR A 218 11.15 8.56 -9.10
C THR A 218 10.61 8.34 -10.50
N LEU A 219 9.35 7.91 -10.60
CA LEU A 219 8.56 7.91 -11.84
C LEU A 219 7.61 9.10 -11.76
N ARG A 220 7.76 10.08 -12.66
CA ARG A 220 7.01 11.34 -12.61
C ARG A 220 6.49 11.74 -13.97
N PHE A 221 5.21 12.14 -14.05
CA PHE A 221 4.70 12.72 -15.29
C PHE A 221 5.36 14.06 -15.60
N LYS A 222 5.66 14.32 -16.88
CA LYS A 222 6.21 15.61 -17.32
C LYS A 222 5.26 16.78 -17.02
N ASP A 223 5.83 17.96 -16.90
CA ASP A 223 5.06 19.20 -16.78
C ASP A 223 4.16 19.38 -18.01
N GLY A 224 2.95 19.89 -17.79
CA GLY A 224 1.98 20.12 -18.85
C GLY A 224 1.35 18.86 -19.45
N THR A 225 1.74 17.64 -19.05
CA THR A 225 1.04 16.42 -19.47
C THR A 225 -0.44 16.53 -19.08
N PRO A 226 -1.38 16.44 -20.04
CA PRO A 226 -2.79 16.61 -19.74
C PRO A 226 -3.28 15.59 -18.70
N ASP A 227 -4.17 16.02 -17.82
CA ASP A 227 -5.08 15.09 -17.17
C ASP A 227 -6.03 14.55 -18.25
N ILE A 228 -6.33 13.25 -18.27
CA ILE A 228 -7.23 12.65 -19.27
C ILE A 228 -8.38 12.00 -18.52
N GLN A 229 -9.62 12.36 -18.85
CA GLN A 229 -10.75 11.74 -18.19
C GLN A 229 -11.15 10.44 -18.90
N ASN A 230 -10.71 9.30 -18.37
CA ASN A 230 -11.12 7.99 -18.86
C ASN A 230 -11.19 6.96 -17.71
N ARG A 231 -11.60 5.72 -18.01
CA ARG A 231 -11.63 4.63 -17.02
C ARG A 231 -10.62 3.51 -17.30
N ASP A 232 -9.70 3.73 -18.24
CA ASP A 232 -8.66 2.74 -18.57
C ASP A 232 -7.45 2.81 -17.63
N MET A 233 -7.36 3.89 -16.84
CA MET A 233 -6.35 4.12 -15.81
C MET A 233 -4.91 4.21 -16.33
N LYS A 234 -4.69 4.32 -17.65
CA LYS A 234 -3.36 4.30 -18.27
C LYS A 234 -2.46 5.47 -17.90
N PHE A 235 -3.02 6.57 -17.41
CA PHE A 235 -2.25 7.71 -16.90
C PHE A 235 -2.07 7.68 -15.38
N SER A 236 -2.34 6.53 -14.73
CA SER A 236 -1.77 6.27 -13.40
C SER A 236 -0.26 6.10 -13.55
N ASN A 237 0.59 6.53 -12.60
CA ASN A 237 2.04 6.29 -12.74
C ASN A 237 2.31 4.78 -12.88
N MET A 238 1.56 3.95 -12.16
CA MET A 238 1.54 2.51 -12.32
C MET A 238 0.12 1.95 -12.18
N LEU A 239 -0.28 1.09 -13.12
CA LEU A 239 -1.49 0.28 -13.09
C LEU A 239 -1.11 -1.19 -12.96
N MET A 240 -1.61 -1.86 -11.93
CA MET A 240 -1.59 -3.31 -11.80
C MET A 240 -3.01 -3.84 -11.92
N LYS A 241 -3.23 -4.74 -12.89
CA LYS A 241 -4.54 -5.31 -13.18
C LYS A 241 -4.44 -6.80 -13.33
N ASN A 242 -5.24 -7.53 -12.55
CA ASN A 242 -5.22 -8.99 -12.52
C ASN A 242 -3.81 -9.56 -12.28
N CYS A 243 -3.07 -8.98 -11.34
CA CYS A 243 -1.73 -9.43 -10.97
C CYS A 243 -1.73 -10.23 -9.67
N ARG A 244 -0.77 -11.14 -9.52
CA ARG A 244 -0.58 -11.91 -8.28
C ARG A 244 0.87 -11.99 -7.83
N HIS A 245 1.12 -12.10 -6.53
CA HIS A 245 2.47 -12.28 -5.98
C HIS A 245 3.42 -11.17 -6.44
N ILE A 246 3.04 -9.92 -6.18
CA ILE A 246 3.81 -8.75 -6.57
C ILE A 246 4.46 -8.13 -5.34
N ARG A 247 5.74 -7.77 -5.45
CA ARG A 247 6.43 -6.94 -4.46
C ARG A 247 6.87 -5.65 -5.11
N LEU A 248 6.49 -4.51 -4.55
CA LEU A 248 6.92 -3.17 -4.96
C LEU A 248 7.65 -2.53 -3.77
N GLU A 249 8.93 -2.20 -3.97
CA GLU A 249 9.78 -1.73 -2.88
C GLU A 249 10.65 -0.52 -3.29
N GLY A 250 10.61 0.52 -2.45
CA GLY A 250 11.53 1.66 -2.54
C GLY A 250 11.29 2.64 -3.68
N LEU A 251 10.16 2.58 -4.39
CA LEU A 251 9.86 3.46 -5.51
C LEU A 251 9.12 4.73 -5.08
N VAL A 252 9.38 5.84 -5.78
CA VAL A 252 8.59 7.08 -5.66
C VAL A 252 7.72 7.24 -6.90
N LEU A 253 6.39 7.25 -6.71
CA LEU A 253 5.41 7.56 -7.75
C LEU A 253 4.87 8.97 -7.55
N ASN A 254 5.25 9.88 -8.44
CA ASN A 254 4.87 11.29 -8.37
C ASN A 254 3.93 11.63 -9.54
N GLY A 255 2.66 11.90 -9.26
CA GLY A 255 1.68 12.24 -10.30
C GLY A 255 1.92 13.59 -10.98
N ASN A 256 2.80 14.42 -10.42
CA ASN A 256 3.14 15.78 -10.83
C ASN A 256 1.92 16.71 -10.93
N LEU A 257 1.00 16.60 -9.97
CA LEU A 257 -0.20 17.43 -9.95
C LEU A 257 0.12 18.92 -9.96
N SER A 258 1.16 19.38 -9.25
CA SER A 258 1.54 20.80 -9.23
C SER A 258 2.03 21.32 -10.59
N GLY A 259 2.70 20.48 -11.38
CA GLY A 259 3.19 20.79 -12.73
C GLY A 259 2.18 20.52 -13.85
N ARG A 260 0.98 20.03 -13.52
CA ARG A 260 -0.08 19.66 -14.47
C ARG A 260 -1.38 20.40 -14.14
N GLN A 261 -2.34 20.35 -15.05
CA GLN A 261 -3.66 20.96 -14.85
C GLN A 261 -4.71 19.85 -14.75
N ALA A 262 -5.35 19.73 -13.60
CA ALA A 262 -6.41 18.77 -13.37
C ALA A 262 -7.73 19.24 -14.00
N HIS A 263 -8.57 18.32 -14.48
CA HIS A 263 -9.89 18.67 -14.97
C HIS A 263 -10.78 19.27 -13.88
N SER A 264 -11.41 20.41 -14.17
CA SER A 264 -12.36 21.03 -13.25
C SER A 264 -13.62 20.18 -13.08
N GLY A 265 -14.06 20.00 -11.83
CA GLY A 265 -15.35 19.38 -11.50
C GLY A 265 -15.49 17.89 -11.81
N ALA A 266 -14.41 17.21 -12.24
CA ALA A 266 -14.48 15.80 -12.61
C ALA A 266 -13.22 15.02 -12.20
N GLU A 267 -13.39 13.72 -11.95
CA GLU A 267 -12.32 12.76 -11.64
C GLU A 267 -11.79 12.11 -12.91
N SER A 268 -10.48 11.88 -12.97
CA SER A 268 -9.83 11.22 -14.10
C SER A 268 -9.51 9.74 -13.86
N PHE A 269 -9.71 9.25 -12.63
CA PHE A 269 -9.45 7.86 -12.23
C PHE A 269 -7.97 7.44 -12.35
N HIS A 270 -7.06 8.40 -12.50
CA HIS A 270 -5.62 8.19 -12.62
C HIS A 270 -4.92 8.47 -11.29
N SER A 271 -4.44 7.43 -10.64
CA SER A 271 -3.79 7.50 -9.31
C SER A 271 -2.27 7.37 -9.44
N CYS A 272 -1.50 7.58 -8.36
CA CYS A 272 -0.08 7.19 -8.42
C CYS A 272 0.02 5.67 -8.66
N LEU A 273 -0.68 4.88 -7.86
CA LEU A 273 -0.79 3.42 -8.03
C LEU A 273 -2.25 2.97 -8.05
N SER A 274 -2.62 2.27 -9.11
CA SER A 274 -3.94 1.66 -9.28
C SER A 274 -3.82 0.14 -9.21
N LEU A 275 -4.54 -0.50 -8.29
CA LEU A 275 -4.64 -1.95 -8.13
C LEU A 275 -6.06 -2.42 -8.45
N VAL A 276 -6.23 -3.24 -9.47
CA VAL A 276 -7.54 -3.74 -9.90
C VAL A 276 -7.51 -5.27 -9.99
N LYS A 277 -8.27 -5.92 -9.09
CA LYS A 277 -8.33 -7.38 -8.99
C LYS A 277 -6.94 -8.02 -8.81
N CYS A 278 -6.10 -7.43 -7.96
CA CYS A 278 -4.79 -7.99 -7.64
C CYS A 278 -4.84 -8.86 -6.38
N GLU A 279 -3.93 -9.83 -6.24
CA GLU A 279 -3.90 -10.73 -5.09
C GLU A 279 -2.46 -10.95 -4.58
N ASP A 280 -2.24 -10.91 -3.27
CA ASP A 280 -0.89 -11.02 -2.68
C ASP A 280 0.07 -9.97 -3.25
N VAL A 281 -0.18 -8.72 -2.88
CA VAL A 281 0.64 -7.57 -3.29
C VAL A 281 1.22 -6.90 -2.06
N GLN A 282 2.54 -6.76 -2.05
CA GLN A 282 3.28 -6.10 -0.98
C GLN A 282 3.88 -4.80 -1.51
N ILE A 283 3.52 -3.67 -0.89
CA ILE A 283 4.01 -2.33 -1.22
C ILE A 283 4.73 -1.82 0.02
N ARG A 284 6.06 -1.67 -0.08
CA ARG A 284 6.91 -1.35 1.07
C ARG A 284 7.85 -0.19 0.77
N HIS A 285 8.08 0.69 1.75
CA HIS A 285 9.09 1.75 1.66
C HIS A 285 8.94 2.65 0.42
N CYS A 286 7.71 2.81 -0.08
CA CYS A 286 7.40 3.60 -1.27
C CYS A 286 6.85 4.98 -0.89
N ALA A 287 6.95 5.93 -1.81
CA ALA A 287 6.30 7.23 -1.68
C ALA A 287 5.33 7.47 -2.84
N PHE A 288 4.13 7.94 -2.53
CA PHE A 288 3.07 8.27 -3.49
C PHE A 288 2.67 9.71 -3.27
N THR A 289 3.00 10.60 -4.20
CA THR A 289 2.75 12.03 -4.00
C THR A 289 2.14 12.69 -5.22
N GLU A 290 1.33 13.72 -4.98
CA GLU A 290 0.76 14.55 -6.05
C GLU A 290 -0.01 13.73 -7.10
N GLY A 291 -0.74 12.70 -6.65
CA GLY A 291 -1.60 11.89 -7.51
C GLY A 291 -2.70 12.73 -8.15
N MET A 292 -2.94 12.51 -9.45
CA MET A 292 -3.93 13.25 -10.23
C MET A 292 -5.37 12.99 -9.76
N THR A 293 -5.64 11.78 -9.28
CA THR A 293 -6.85 11.41 -8.52
C THR A 293 -6.44 11.03 -7.10
N ASP A 294 -6.03 9.78 -6.88
CA ASP A 294 -5.63 9.28 -5.57
C ASP A 294 -4.13 8.92 -5.52
N GLY A 295 -3.59 8.71 -4.32
CA GLY A 295 -2.25 8.14 -4.16
C GLY A 295 -2.24 6.66 -4.50
N ILE A 296 -2.98 5.86 -3.72
CA ILE A 296 -3.22 4.44 -4.00
C ILE A 296 -4.73 4.20 -4.14
N TYR A 297 -5.12 3.52 -5.21
CA TYR A 297 -6.49 3.08 -5.46
C TYR A 297 -6.58 1.56 -5.50
N VAL A 298 -7.33 0.95 -4.58
CA VAL A 298 -7.53 -0.51 -4.49
C VAL A 298 -8.96 -0.87 -4.85
N SER A 299 -9.14 -1.67 -5.90
CA SER A 299 -10.46 -1.98 -6.46
C SER A 299 -10.53 -3.38 -7.08
N GLY A 300 -11.68 -3.70 -7.67
CA GLY A 300 -11.99 -4.98 -8.28
C GLY A 300 -12.56 -4.84 -9.69
N ILE A 301 -12.81 -5.98 -10.33
CA ILE A 301 -13.51 -6.04 -11.62
C ILE A 301 -14.99 -6.30 -11.35
N TYR A 302 -15.83 -5.33 -11.68
CA TYR A 302 -17.28 -5.39 -11.53
C TYR A 302 -17.92 -6.03 -12.77
N SER A 303 -18.83 -6.98 -12.55
CA SER A 303 -19.55 -7.70 -13.60
C SER A 303 -21.05 -7.65 -13.34
N GLY A 304 -21.82 -7.11 -14.29
CA GLY A 304 -23.26 -6.89 -14.14
C GLY A 304 -23.61 -5.58 -13.41
N PRO A 305 -24.91 -5.32 -13.21
CA PRO A 305 -25.37 -4.10 -12.54
C PRO A 305 -25.18 -4.18 -11.02
N ALA A 306 -25.15 -3.02 -10.36
CA ALA A 306 -25.10 -2.95 -8.90
C ALA A 306 -26.30 -3.70 -8.27
N SER A 307 -26.13 -4.21 -7.04
CA SER A 307 -27.07 -5.03 -6.25
C SER A 307 -27.28 -6.47 -6.71
N THR A 308 -27.11 -6.80 -8.00
CA THR A 308 -27.29 -8.17 -8.51
C THR A 308 -26.06 -8.74 -9.23
N GLY A 309 -25.08 -7.90 -9.56
CA GLY A 309 -23.81 -8.29 -10.15
C GLY A 309 -22.83 -8.92 -9.16
N SER A 310 -21.64 -9.23 -9.65
CA SER A 310 -20.51 -9.73 -8.85
C SER A 310 -19.29 -8.83 -8.99
N VAL A 311 -18.42 -8.80 -7.99
CA VAL A 311 -17.14 -8.11 -8.05
C VAL A 311 -16.00 -9.07 -7.74
N ALA A 312 -15.02 -9.14 -8.64
CA ALA A 312 -13.77 -9.81 -8.38
C ALA A 312 -12.81 -8.82 -7.70
N VAL A 313 -12.84 -8.80 -6.36
CA VAL A 313 -12.10 -7.86 -5.51
C VAL A 313 -10.58 -8.08 -5.56
N SER A 314 -9.82 -7.07 -5.17
CA SER A 314 -8.40 -7.27 -4.80
C SER A 314 -8.30 -8.00 -3.47
N LYS A 315 -7.24 -8.79 -3.25
CA LYS A 315 -7.08 -9.61 -2.04
C LYS A 315 -5.68 -9.55 -1.47
N GLN A 316 -5.56 -9.61 -0.14
CA GLN A 316 -4.26 -9.71 0.54
C GLN A 316 -3.26 -8.65 0.07
N ILE A 317 -3.62 -7.38 0.27
CA ILE A 317 -2.78 -6.23 -0.08
C ILE A 317 -2.14 -5.68 1.19
N LEU A 318 -0.81 -5.59 1.20
CA LEU A 318 -0.04 -4.96 2.26
C LEU A 318 0.55 -3.63 1.76
N ILE A 319 0.26 -2.54 2.47
CA ILE A 319 0.85 -1.21 2.27
C ILE A 319 1.57 -0.85 3.57
N ASP A 320 2.90 -0.93 3.59
CA ASP A 320 3.70 -0.86 4.82
C ASP A 320 4.87 0.12 4.69
N PHE A 321 5.15 0.90 5.73
CA PHE A 321 6.23 1.92 5.75
C PHE A 321 6.24 2.86 4.54
N CYS A 322 5.06 3.26 4.06
CA CYS A 322 4.92 4.15 2.91
C CYS A 322 4.62 5.60 3.32
N VAL A 323 4.92 6.53 2.41
CA VAL A 323 4.55 7.95 2.53
C VAL A 323 3.54 8.29 1.45
N LEU A 324 2.39 8.85 1.81
CA LEU A 324 1.36 9.26 0.88
C LEU A 324 0.93 10.69 1.14
N THR A 325 1.14 11.58 0.16
CA THR A 325 0.99 13.03 0.39
C THR A 325 0.44 13.79 -0.81
N TYR A 326 -0.24 14.90 -0.55
CA TYR A 326 -0.59 15.92 -1.57
C TYR A 326 -1.38 15.40 -2.78
N CYS A 327 -2.05 14.25 -2.68
CA CYS A 327 -2.89 13.75 -3.77
C CYS A 327 -4.13 14.63 -3.92
N ARG A 328 -4.61 14.82 -5.16
CA ARG A 328 -5.71 15.73 -5.48
C ARG A 328 -6.98 15.41 -4.71
N ARG A 329 -7.30 14.12 -4.62
CA ARG A 329 -8.46 13.58 -3.94
C ARG A 329 -7.96 12.85 -2.70
N ASN A 330 -8.02 11.53 -2.65
CA ASN A 330 -7.63 10.78 -1.46
C ASN A 330 -6.16 10.37 -1.52
N ASN A 331 -5.49 10.23 -0.38
CA ASN A 331 -4.17 9.59 -0.39
C ASN A 331 -4.30 8.07 -0.59
N ILE A 332 -5.29 7.43 0.05
CA ILE A 332 -5.63 6.02 -0.18
C ILE A 332 -7.15 5.88 -0.37
N SER A 333 -7.56 5.14 -1.40
CA SER A 333 -8.94 4.69 -1.59
C SER A 333 -9.02 3.16 -1.69
N ILE A 334 -9.90 2.56 -0.88
CA ILE A 334 -10.19 1.12 -0.87
C ILE A 334 -11.67 0.94 -1.19
N VAL A 335 -11.96 0.43 -2.38
CA VAL A 335 -13.32 0.44 -2.97
C VAL A 335 -13.85 -0.98 -3.25
N ALA A 336 -12.96 -1.96 -3.43
CA ALA A 336 -13.33 -3.37 -3.52
C ALA A 336 -12.13 -4.26 -3.18
N ALA A 337 -12.06 -4.73 -1.94
CA ALA A 337 -10.98 -5.56 -1.45
C ALA A 337 -11.38 -6.52 -0.32
N ASP A 338 -10.69 -7.65 -0.24
CA ASP A 338 -10.77 -8.61 0.87
C ASP A 338 -9.35 -8.87 1.42
N GLY A 339 -9.04 -8.27 2.56
CA GLY A 339 -7.71 -8.30 3.16
C GLY A 339 -6.84 -7.16 2.65
N VAL A 340 -6.95 -5.99 3.27
CA VAL A 340 -6.01 -4.87 3.08
C VAL A 340 -5.46 -4.45 4.42
N THR A 341 -4.14 -4.43 4.55
CA THR A 341 -3.45 -3.86 5.72
C THR A 341 -2.67 -2.63 5.30
N VAL A 342 -2.99 -1.48 5.88
CA VAL A 342 -2.20 -0.26 5.80
C VAL A 342 -1.51 -0.07 7.14
N SER A 343 -0.17 -0.16 7.16
CA SER A 343 0.59 -0.11 8.39
C SER A 343 1.83 0.78 8.35
N ASN A 344 2.15 1.39 9.49
CA ASN A 344 3.39 2.17 9.68
C ASN A 344 3.59 3.28 8.63
N CYS A 345 2.51 3.79 8.05
CA CYS A 345 2.55 4.78 6.98
C CYS A 345 2.37 6.21 7.51
N ARG A 346 2.90 7.17 6.76
CA ARG A 346 2.60 8.60 6.91
C ARG A 346 1.67 9.03 5.80
N ILE A 347 0.49 9.54 6.16
CA ILE A 347 -0.59 9.87 5.23
C ILE A 347 -1.05 11.30 5.53
N SER A 348 -0.76 12.26 4.67
CA SER A 348 -1.08 13.65 4.97
C SER A 348 -1.39 14.54 3.78
N ASP A 349 -1.98 15.70 4.04
CA ASP A 349 -2.06 16.80 3.07
C ASP A 349 -2.91 16.49 1.81
N ALA A 350 -3.83 15.52 1.89
CA ALA A 350 -4.76 15.22 0.80
C ALA A 350 -5.58 16.47 0.44
N GLY A 351 -5.70 16.73 -0.87
CA GLY A 351 -6.50 17.80 -1.44
C GLY A 351 -5.95 19.22 -1.30
N LYS A 352 -4.69 19.41 -0.87
CA LYS A 352 -4.06 20.74 -0.77
C LYS A 352 -3.66 21.34 -2.12
N ILE A 353 -3.52 20.52 -3.14
CA ILE A 353 -3.17 20.95 -4.51
C ILE A 353 -4.35 20.59 -5.41
N GLN A 354 -4.93 21.60 -6.08
CA GLN A 354 -6.05 21.44 -7.04
C GLN A 354 -7.20 20.53 -6.55
N GLY A 355 -7.47 20.55 -5.24
CA GLY A 355 -8.20 19.48 -4.57
C GLY A 355 -9.65 19.29 -5.00
N THR A 356 -10.10 18.04 -5.06
CA THR A 356 -11.49 17.64 -5.32
C THR A 356 -11.98 16.65 -4.26
N ALA A 357 -13.26 16.71 -3.89
CA ALA A 357 -13.83 15.87 -2.84
C ALA A 357 -13.62 14.36 -3.13
N PRO A 358 -13.41 13.50 -2.08
CA PRO A 358 -13.56 13.84 -0.67
C PRO A 358 -12.33 14.43 0.04
N LYS A 359 -11.13 14.36 -0.56
CA LYS A 359 -9.87 14.88 0.03
C LYS A 359 -9.47 14.23 1.35
N ALA A 360 -9.74 12.93 1.51
CA ALA A 360 -9.45 12.19 2.74
C ALA A 360 -8.02 11.64 2.74
N GLY A 361 -7.46 11.41 3.93
CA GLY A 361 -6.23 10.63 4.06
C GLY A 361 -6.47 9.17 3.63
N VAL A 362 -7.49 8.54 4.21
CA VAL A 362 -7.92 7.18 3.84
C VAL A 362 -9.44 7.14 3.66
N ASP A 363 -9.88 6.57 2.55
CA ASP A 363 -11.27 6.44 2.17
C ASP A 363 -11.60 4.97 1.87
N ILE A 364 -12.32 4.32 2.78
CA ILE A 364 -12.84 2.96 2.62
C ILE A 364 -14.31 3.11 2.21
N GLU A 365 -14.58 3.00 0.91
CA GLU A 365 -15.88 3.31 0.33
C GLU A 365 -16.26 2.27 -0.72
N PRO A 366 -16.82 1.10 -0.32
CA PRO A 366 -17.46 0.20 -1.27
C PRO A 366 -18.55 0.92 -2.06
N ASN A 367 -18.44 0.86 -3.39
CA ASN A 367 -19.35 1.54 -4.32
C ASN A 367 -20.82 1.25 -4.01
N LYS A 368 -21.70 2.23 -4.27
CA LYS A 368 -23.15 2.10 -4.02
C LYS A 368 -23.74 0.83 -4.68
N GLY A 369 -24.44 0.02 -3.89
CA GLY A 369 -25.08 -1.23 -4.33
C GLY A 369 -24.13 -2.43 -4.47
N TRP A 370 -22.84 -2.29 -4.20
CA TRP A 370 -21.86 -3.39 -4.22
C TRP A 370 -21.56 -3.89 -2.80
N TYR A 371 -22.56 -4.47 -2.17
CA TYR A 371 -22.52 -4.93 -0.78
C TYR A 371 -21.44 -6.00 -0.56
N GLY A 372 -20.74 -5.93 0.57
CA GLY A 372 -19.72 -6.92 0.94
C GLY A 372 -18.45 -6.88 0.09
N SER A 373 -18.25 -5.82 -0.71
CA SER A 373 -17.06 -5.68 -1.56
C SER A 373 -15.81 -5.22 -0.80
N CYS A 374 -15.95 -4.73 0.44
CA CYS A 374 -14.84 -4.39 1.34
C CYS A 374 -14.91 -5.23 2.62
N GLN A 375 -13.90 -6.10 2.82
CA GLN A 375 -13.81 -7.00 3.96
C GLN A 375 -12.37 -7.08 4.48
N ASN A 376 -12.20 -7.34 5.78
CA ASN A 376 -10.91 -7.60 6.41
C ASN A 376 -9.92 -6.45 6.19
N ILE A 377 -10.31 -5.24 6.60
CA ILE A 377 -9.52 -4.02 6.39
C ILE A 377 -8.88 -3.60 7.72
N VAL A 378 -7.56 -3.41 7.72
CA VAL A 378 -6.78 -3.06 8.90
C VAL A 378 -5.99 -1.78 8.64
N LEU A 379 -6.22 -0.76 9.46
CA LEU A 379 -5.37 0.42 9.55
C LEU A 379 -4.60 0.35 10.87
N ARG A 380 -3.28 0.17 10.83
CA ARG A 380 -2.47 0.00 12.03
C ARG A 380 -1.24 0.89 12.12
N ASN A 381 -1.02 1.55 13.26
CA ASN A 381 0.20 2.32 13.55
C ASN A 381 0.53 3.39 12.50
N ASN A 382 -0.48 3.99 11.86
CA ASN A 382 -0.28 5.04 10.87
C ASN A 382 -0.32 6.44 11.52
N THR A 383 0.30 7.42 10.87
CA THR A 383 0.09 8.84 11.14
C THR A 383 -0.74 9.45 10.01
N ILE A 384 -1.94 9.94 10.34
CA ILE A 384 -2.92 10.47 9.37
C ILE A 384 -3.28 11.90 9.75
N GLU A 385 -2.83 12.90 8.98
CA GLU A 385 -2.96 14.29 9.41
C GLU A 385 -3.10 15.35 8.30
N ASN A 386 -3.63 16.52 8.68
CA ASN A 386 -3.68 17.73 7.85
C ASN A 386 -4.37 17.57 6.49
N ASN A 387 -5.40 16.72 6.39
CA ASN A 387 -6.15 16.54 5.15
C ASN A 387 -7.24 17.61 4.99
N GLU A 388 -7.43 18.13 3.77
CA GLU A 388 -8.39 19.21 3.48
C GLU A 388 -9.86 18.75 3.46
N GLY A 389 -10.07 17.43 3.38
CA GLY A 389 -11.37 16.80 3.41
C GLY A 389 -12.12 16.98 4.71
N THR A 390 -13.39 16.57 4.70
CA THR A 390 -14.21 16.54 5.92
C THR A 390 -13.68 15.51 6.92
N TYR A 391 -13.02 14.46 6.43
CA TYR A 391 -12.59 13.32 7.21
C TYR A 391 -11.10 13.03 6.99
N GLY A 392 -10.34 12.76 8.05
CA GLY A 392 -8.99 12.21 7.95
C GLY A 392 -9.03 10.77 7.46
N VAL A 393 -9.89 9.97 8.11
CA VAL A 393 -10.26 8.61 7.69
C VAL A 393 -11.78 8.53 7.60
N THR A 394 -12.31 7.95 6.53
CA THR A 394 -13.73 7.64 6.41
C THR A 394 -13.95 6.18 6.02
N VAL A 395 -14.95 5.56 6.64
CA VAL A 395 -15.49 4.25 6.31
C VAL A 395 -16.96 4.46 5.99
N GLY A 396 -17.32 4.27 4.72
CA GLY A 396 -18.64 4.61 4.20
C GLY A 396 -19.12 3.69 3.08
N GLY A 397 -19.95 4.22 2.18
CA GLY A 397 -20.43 3.48 1.01
C GLY A 397 -21.49 2.43 1.34
N SER A 398 -21.30 1.21 0.81
CA SER A 398 -22.27 0.09 0.84
C SER A 398 -22.03 -0.96 1.94
N GLY A 399 -21.41 -0.61 3.06
CA GLY A 399 -21.15 -1.53 4.16
C GLY A 399 -19.88 -2.35 3.98
N SER A 400 -19.06 -2.35 5.04
CA SER A 400 -17.80 -3.08 5.16
C SER A 400 -17.85 -4.08 6.32
N GLN A 401 -17.05 -5.13 6.26
CA GLN A 401 -16.99 -6.16 7.29
C GLN A 401 -15.57 -6.32 7.84
N ASN A 402 -15.43 -6.60 9.13
CA ASN A 402 -14.15 -6.86 9.79
C ASN A 402 -13.16 -5.69 9.59
N VAL A 403 -13.54 -4.51 10.07
CA VAL A 403 -12.70 -3.30 9.98
C VAL A 403 -12.01 -3.05 11.31
N VAL A 404 -10.69 -2.94 11.30
CA VAL A 404 -9.88 -2.65 12.49
C VAL A 404 -9.10 -1.37 12.27
N VAL A 405 -9.32 -0.38 13.13
CA VAL A 405 -8.52 0.86 13.20
C VAL A 405 -7.79 0.84 14.53
N ASP A 406 -6.49 0.52 14.50
CA ASP A 406 -5.72 0.18 15.70
C ASP A 406 -4.39 0.95 15.82
N GLY A 407 -4.12 1.58 16.96
CA GLY A 407 -2.79 2.16 17.23
C GLY A 407 -2.41 3.39 16.38
N ASN A 408 -3.35 4.01 15.66
CA ASN A 408 -3.06 5.12 14.75
C ASN A 408 -3.00 6.47 15.47
N ARG A 409 -2.21 7.41 14.95
CA ARG A 409 -2.29 8.84 15.27
C ARG A 409 -3.09 9.56 14.19
N ILE A 410 -4.28 10.04 14.52
CA ILE A 410 -5.18 10.74 13.60
C ILE A 410 -5.37 12.17 14.09
N ALA A 411 -4.79 13.14 13.40
CA ALA A 411 -4.62 14.48 13.94
C ALA A 411 -4.88 15.61 12.95
N LYS A 412 -5.31 16.77 13.46
CA LYS A 412 -5.44 18.01 12.67
C LYS A 412 -6.32 17.89 11.42
N ASN A 413 -7.37 17.07 11.50
CA ASN A 413 -8.42 16.98 10.49
C ASN A 413 -9.69 17.69 10.99
N LYS A 414 -10.66 17.94 10.12
CA LYS A 414 -12.00 18.38 10.58
C LYS A 414 -12.62 17.30 11.48
N THR A 415 -12.91 16.13 10.93
CA THR A 415 -13.20 14.94 11.72
C THR A 415 -12.05 13.95 11.54
N GLY A 416 -11.50 13.43 12.63
CA GLY A 416 -10.40 12.46 12.56
C GLY A 416 -10.83 11.18 11.87
N LEU A 417 -11.80 10.46 12.45
CA LEU A 417 -12.33 9.20 11.92
C LEU A 417 -13.86 9.26 11.80
N ASN A 418 -14.40 8.85 10.65
CA ASN A 418 -15.83 8.84 10.38
C ASN A 418 -16.32 7.44 9.94
N PHE A 419 -17.42 6.99 10.54
CA PHE A 419 -18.18 5.84 10.08
C PHE A 419 -19.59 6.26 9.68
N ASN A 420 -19.88 6.25 8.38
CA ASN A 420 -21.19 6.61 7.85
C ASN A 420 -21.42 6.02 6.46
N ASN A 421 -22.28 5.01 6.38
CA ASN A 421 -22.67 4.41 5.11
C ASN A 421 -23.82 5.18 4.45
N ASN A 422 -24.06 4.91 3.17
CA ASN A 422 -25.24 5.42 2.46
C ASN A 422 -26.52 5.07 3.22
N ALA A 423 -27.54 5.93 3.15
CA ALA A 423 -28.77 5.78 3.92
C ALA A 423 -29.51 4.45 3.63
N ASP A 424 -29.40 3.95 2.40
CA ASP A 424 -29.97 2.68 1.93
C ASP A 424 -29.02 1.48 2.05
N ALA A 425 -27.80 1.69 2.55
CA ALA A 425 -26.81 0.63 2.71
C ALA A 425 -26.86 -0.01 4.10
N ALA A 426 -26.53 -1.31 4.15
CA ALA A 426 -26.28 -2.04 5.38
C ALA A 426 -25.22 -1.32 6.24
N ASP A 427 -25.33 -1.48 7.55
CA ASP A 427 -24.27 -1.05 8.47
C ASP A 427 -23.01 -1.90 8.29
N ASN A 428 -21.89 -1.34 8.70
CA ASN A 428 -20.65 -2.09 8.87
C ASN A 428 -20.81 -3.11 10.01
N THR A 429 -20.09 -4.22 9.93
CA THR A 429 -20.13 -5.28 10.95
C THR A 429 -18.73 -5.69 11.40
N ASN A 430 -18.60 -6.02 12.68
CA ASN A 430 -17.34 -6.39 13.32
C ASN A 430 -16.27 -5.30 13.15
N VAL A 431 -16.58 -4.11 13.65
CA VAL A 431 -15.75 -2.92 13.57
C VAL A 431 -15.16 -2.60 14.93
N LEU A 432 -13.82 -2.59 14.98
CA LEU A 432 -13.03 -2.32 16.18
C LEU A 432 -12.20 -1.05 16.00
N VAL A 433 -12.35 -0.09 16.90
CA VAL A 433 -11.53 1.13 16.96
C VAL A 433 -10.75 1.09 18.26
N THR A 434 -9.46 0.75 18.19
CA THR A 434 -8.64 0.43 19.36
C THR A 434 -7.33 1.21 19.45
N HIS A 435 -6.93 1.63 20.65
CA HIS A 435 -5.58 2.17 20.90
C HIS A 435 -5.14 3.38 20.04
N ASN A 436 -6.08 4.10 19.41
CA ASN A 436 -5.74 5.25 18.57
C ASN A 436 -5.59 6.52 19.39
N THR A 437 -4.80 7.47 18.87
CA THR A 437 -4.73 8.84 19.39
C THR A 437 -5.41 9.80 18.41
N PHE A 438 -6.51 10.41 18.84
CA PHE A 438 -7.22 11.47 18.12
C PHE A 438 -6.87 12.82 18.71
N SER A 439 -6.06 13.62 18.02
CA SER A 439 -5.55 14.89 18.58
C SER A 439 -5.65 16.11 17.67
N GLY A 440 -6.12 17.24 18.19
CA GLY A 440 -6.17 18.50 17.43
C GLY A 440 -7.11 18.46 16.23
N ASN A 441 -8.03 17.49 16.16
CA ASN A 441 -9.10 17.51 15.18
C ASN A 441 -10.22 18.45 15.67
N ILE A 442 -11.15 18.86 14.80
CA ILE A 442 -12.38 19.51 15.31
C ILE A 442 -13.19 18.47 16.09
N THR A 443 -13.49 17.35 15.44
CA THR A 443 -14.09 16.18 16.08
C THR A 443 -13.10 15.03 16.02
N GLY A 444 -12.82 14.36 17.14
CA GLY A 444 -11.91 13.21 17.16
C GLY A 444 -12.45 12.05 16.31
N MET A 445 -13.64 11.57 16.65
CA MET A 445 -14.34 10.51 15.93
C MET A 445 -15.83 10.80 15.80
N ARG A 446 -16.42 10.41 14.66
CA ARG A 446 -17.85 10.45 14.41
C ARG A 446 -18.34 9.07 13.95
N MET A 447 -19.48 8.63 14.47
CA MET A 447 -20.19 7.45 13.98
C MET A 447 -21.69 7.70 13.82
N VAL A 448 -22.30 6.93 12.93
CA VAL A 448 -23.74 6.93 12.64
C VAL A 448 -24.22 5.48 12.65
N ARG A 449 -25.46 5.23 13.08
CA ARG A 449 -26.08 3.91 13.15
C ARG A 449 -25.23 2.89 13.92
N LYS A 450 -25.30 1.62 13.54
CA LYS A 450 -24.58 0.49 14.15
C LYS A 450 -23.25 0.21 13.46
N ASN A 451 -22.64 1.24 12.86
CA ASN A 451 -21.42 1.08 12.04
C ASN A 451 -20.14 0.80 12.85
N VAL A 452 -20.21 0.78 14.18
CA VAL A 452 -19.09 0.50 15.07
C VAL A 452 -19.58 -0.36 16.23
N ASP A 453 -18.87 -1.45 16.53
CA ASP A 453 -19.22 -2.36 17.63
C ASP A 453 -18.47 -2.00 18.91
N THR A 454 -17.16 -1.70 18.82
CA THR A 454 -16.32 -1.42 19.98
C THR A 454 -15.35 -0.25 19.74
N ILE A 455 -15.33 0.67 20.70
CA ILE A 455 -14.37 1.77 20.79
C ILE A 455 -13.60 1.57 22.10
N SER A 456 -12.34 1.13 22.02
CA SER A 456 -11.59 0.74 23.22
C SER A 456 -10.15 1.24 23.30
N GLY A 457 -9.70 1.66 24.49
CA GLY A 457 -8.29 2.00 24.72
C GLY A 457 -7.77 3.23 23.96
N ASN A 458 -8.64 4.04 23.37
CA ASN A 458 -8.25 5.22 22.58
C ASN A 458 -7.98 6.44 23.46
N LEU A 459 -7.15 7.36 22.96
CA LEU A 459 -6.89 8.67 23.53
C LEU A 459 -7.49 9.77 22.64
N PHE A 460 -8.53 10.44 23.11
CA PHE A 460 -9.12 11.63 22.50
C PHE A 460 -8.63 12.87 23.25
N ILE A 461 -7.67 13.59 22.67
CA ILE A 461 -6.93 14.63 23.38
C ILE A 461 -6.85 15.95 22.62
N ASP A 462 -7.13 17.07 23.27
CA ASP A 462 -6.98 18.41 22.69
C ASP A 462 -7.69 18.58 21.32
N ASN A 463 -8.86 17.94 21.12
CA ASN A 463 -9.69 18.22 19.96
C ASN A 463 -10.43 19.55 20.17
N THR A 464 -10.56 20.35 19.12
CA THR A 464 -11.09 21.72 19.20
C THR A 464 -12.61 21.78 19.34
N SER A 465 -13.27 20.62 19.36
CA SER A 465 -14.67 20.48 19.77
C SER A 465 -14.88 19.18 20.56
N ILE A 466 -15.32 18.10 19.93
CA ILE A 466 -15.81 16.89 20.61
C ILE A 466 -14.83 15.73 20.43
N GLY A 467 -14.61 14.94 21.47
CA GLY A 467 -13.83 13.70 21.38
C GLY A 467 -14.52 12.67 20.47
N LEU A 468 -15.70 12.19 20.88
CA LEU A 468 -16.51 11.21 20.16
C LEU A 468 -17.95 11.71 19.95
N VAL A 469 -18.41 11.68 18.69
CA VAL A 469 -19.79 11.99 18.31
C VAL A 469 -20.50 10.70 17.85
N MET A 470 -21.59 10.35 18.55
CA MET A 470 -22.52 9.32 18.11
C MET A 470 -23.78 10.00 17.58
N TYR A 471 -24.05 9.87 16.28
CA TYR A 471 -24.98 10.79 15.62
C TYR A 471 -26.45 10.38 15.74
N THR A 472 -26.86 9.29 15.07
CA THR A 472 -28.24 8.78 15.07
C THR A 472 -28.25 7.25 15.03
N LEU A 473 -29.34 6.63 15.49
CA LEU A 473 -29.65 5.20 15.37
C LEU A 473 -28.60 4.28 16.02
N ILE A 474 -28.07 4.72 17.17
CA ILE A 474 -27.02 4.03 17.90
C ILE A 474 -27.63 2.87 18.69
N ASP A 475 -27.06 1.68 18.55
CA ASP A 475 -27.53 0.48 19.23
C ASP A 475 -26.39 -0.55 19.32
N GLY A 476 -26.18 -1.11 20.51
CA GLY A 476 -25.24 -2.20 20.76
C GLY A 476 -23.78 -1.78 20.90
N LEU A 477 -23.50 -0.50 21.16
CA LEU A 477 -22.13 0.04 21.19
C LEU A 477 -21.45 -0.13 22.56
N LEU A 478 -20.22 -0.64 22.56
CA LEU A 478 -19.32 -0.66 23.72
C LEU A 478 -18.22 0.41 23.60
N ILE A 479 -18.14 1.30 24.59
CA ILE A 479 -17.10 2.33 24.72
C ILE A 479 -16.35 2.06 26.03
N THR A 480 -15.12 1.54 25.95
CA THR A 480 -14.40 1.12 27.16
C THR A 480 -12.91 1.43 27.21
N GLY A 481 -12.36 1.73 28.39
CA GLY A 481 -10.91 1.93 28.55
C GLY A 481 -10.34 3.16 27.82
N ASN A 482 -11.18 4.07 27.31
CA ASN A 482 -10.73 5.24 26.57
C ASN A 482 -10.41 6.41 27.52
N LYS A 483 -9.59 7.35 27.03
CA LYS A 483 -9.26 8.59 27.71
C LYS A 483 -9.72 9.77 26.88
N PHE A 484 -10.59 10.60 27.43
CA PHE A 484 -11.06 11.86 26.85
C PHE A 484 -10.46 13.01 27.65
N VAL A 485 -9.50 13.73 27.07
CA VAL A 485 -8.67 14.68 27.79
C VAL A 485 -8.68 16.03 27.08
N ARG A 486 -9.12 17.09 27.74
CA ARG A 486 -9.05 18.48 27.24
C ARG A 486 -9.68 18.67 25.85
N ASN A 487 -10.76 17.96 25.54
CA ASN A 487 -11.56 18.30 24.37
C ASN A 487 -12.34 19.59 24.68
N ALA A 488 -12.34 20.55 23.75
CA ALA A 488 -12.89 21.90 23.97
C ALA A 488 -14.42 21.98 24.08
N SER A 489 -15.11 20.84 24.06
CA SER A 489 -16.54 20.72 24.33
C SER A 489 -16.81 19.47 25.15
N TYR A 490 -17.33 18.41 24.53
CA TYR A 490 -17.66 17.15 25.21
C TYR A 490 -16.56 16.12 25.01
N GLY A 491 -16.37 15.24 25.99
CA GLY A 491 -15.68 13.96 25.74
C GLY A 491 -16.50 13.12 24.77
N ILE A 492 -17.79 12.93 25.08
CA ILE A 492 -18.75 12.21 24.23
C ILE A 492 -20.03 13.02 24.07
N SER A 493 -20.53 13.14 22.85
CA SER A 493 -21.89 13.61 22.56
C SER A 493 -22.63 12.59 21.70
N GLY A 494 -23.80 12.17 22.13
CA GLY A 494 -24.60 11.16 21.46
C GLY A 494 -26.05 11.59 21.21
N GLY A 495 -26.57 11.41 20.00
CA GLY A 495 -27.93 11.74 19.59
C GLY A 495 -28.19 13.23 19.34
N TYR A 496 -29.45 13.58 19.10
CA TYR A 496 -29.91 14.94 18.76
C TYR A 496 -31.03 15.45 19.68
N PRO A 497 -31.07 16.77 19.98
CA PRO A 497 -32.14 17.42 20.77
C PRO A 497 -33.46 17.64 20.01
N ALA A 498 -33.65 17.07 18.81
CA ALA A 498 -34.84 17.31 17.98
C ALA A 498 -36.04 16.41 18.35
N ALA A 499 -37.25 16.86 18.01
CA ALA A 499 -38.52 16.24 18.42
C ALA A 499 -38.75 14.79 17.93
N SER A 500 -38.11 14.35 16.85
CA SER A 500 -38.21 12.96 16.37
C SER A 500 -37.21 12.07 17.12
N SER A 501 -37.63 11.53 18.26
CA SER A 501 -36.76 10.76 19.13
C SER A 501 -36.39 9.37 18.59
N GLU A 502 -37.09 8.85 17.59
CA GLU A 502 -36.90 7.47 17.07
C GLU A 502 -35.48 7.19 16.53
N ASN A 503 -34.77 8.23 16.10
CA ASN A 503 -33.42 8.13 15.55
C ASN A 503 -32.31 8.37 16.59
N ASN A 504 -32.64 8.46 17.88
CA ASN A 504 -31.65 8.65 18.95
C ASN A 504 -31.09 7.31 19.46
N ILE A 505 -30.36 7.33 20.57
CA ILE A 505 -29.65 6.17 21.12
C ILE A 505 -30.66 5.16 21.69
N LEU A 506 -30.60 3.93 21.20
CA LEU A 506 -31.33 2.80 21.76
C LEU A 506 -30.52 2.11 22.86
N SER A 507 -29.26 1.78 22.61
CA SER A 507 -28.43 1.14 23.64
C SER A 507 -26.94 1.50 23.52
N VAL A 508 -26.31 1.80 24.66
CA VAL A 508 -24.88 2.10 24.77
C VAL A 508 -24.32 1.69 26.13
N ILE A 509 -23.09 1.15 26.13
CA ILE A 509 -22.31 0.83 27.32
C ILE A 509 -21.05 1.69 27.32
N ILE A 510 -20.87 2.50 28.36
CA ILE A 510 -19.72 3.37 28.56
C ILE A 510 -19.07 2.95 29.88
N SER A 511 -17.97 2.20 29.82
CA SER A 511 -17.33 1.68 31.03
C SER A 511 -15.82 1.89 31.10
N ASP A 512 -15.27 2.05 32.30
CA ASP A 512 -13.81 2.06 32.51
C ASP A 512 -13.08 3.17 31.73
N ASN A 513 -13.77 4.27 31.40
CA ASN A 513 -13.18 5.41 30.70
C ASN A 513 -12.71 6.50 31.67
N VAL A 514 -11.78 7.34 31.21
CA VAL A 514 -11.31 8.53 31.93
C VAL A 514 -11.72 9.79 31.19
N PHE A 515 -12.39 10.71 31.89
CA PHE A 515 -12.74 12.05 31.42
C PHE A 515 -11.99 13.08 32.24
N LEU A 516 -11.11 13.83 31.59
CA LEU A 516 -10.26 14.85 32.21
C LEU A 516 -10.40 16.19 31.48
N ASP A 517 -10.81 17.23 32.19
CA ASP A 517 -10.78 18.62 31.69
C ASP A 517 -11.48 18.86 30.35
N ASN A 518 -12.51 18.10 29.99
CA ASN A 518 -13.30 18.35 28.79
C ASN A 518 -14.35 19.44 29.09
N VAL A 519 -14.31 20.59 28.43
CA VAL A 519 -15.21 21.70 28.79
C VAL A 519 -15.55 22.54 27.59
N SER A 520 -16.84 22.83 27.40
CA SER A 520 -17.31 23.86 26.46
C SER A 520 -16.86 25.25 26.92
N GLU A 521 -16.40 26.10 25.99
CA GLU A 521 -16.08 27.52 26.26
C GLU A 521 -17.28 28.35 26.77
N SER A 522 -18.51 27.83 26.79
CA SER A 522 -19.68 28.63 27.16
C SER A 522 -19.83 28.79 28.68
N THR A 523 -19.82 30.03 29.12
CA THR A 523 -19.90 30.54 30.51
C THR A 523 -21.23 30.29 31.22
N ALA A 524 -22.00 29.27 30.86
CA ALA A 524 -23.34 29.03 31.38
C ALA A 524 -23.45 27.67 32.09
N SER A 525 -24.11 27.70 33.24
CA SER A 525 -24.47 26.61 34.16
C SER A 525 -25.22 25.41 33.55
N SER A 526 -25.34 25.33 32.23
CA SER A 526 -26.02 24.29 31.45
C SER A 526 -25.15 23.64 30.36
N GLY A 527 -23.94 24.14 30.08
CA GLY A 527 -23.16 23.77 28.88
C GLY A 527 -22.02 22.75 29.04
N GLY A 528 -21.66 22.35 30.26
CA GLY A 528 -20.38 21.69 30.55
C GLY A 528 -20.42 20.19 30.86
N VAL A 529 -21.28 19.36 30.27
CA VAL A 529 -21.24 17.90 30.56
C VAL A 529 -20.01 17.24 29.92
N SER A 530 -19.44 16.22 30.55
CA SER A 530 -18.36 15.40 29.97
C SER A 530 -18.93 14.44 28.91
N VAL A 531 -20.14 13.95 29.16
CA VAL A 531 -20.90 13.02 28.32
C VAL A 531 -22.35 13.50 28.24
N ARG A 532 -22.85 13.66 27.01
CA ARG A 532 -24.24 14.04 26.74
C ARG A 532 -24.92 12.98 25.88
N LEU A 533 -26.05 12.46 26.33
CA LEU A 533 -26.79 11.42 25.60
C LEU A 533 -28.24 11.84 25.39
N TYR A 534 -28.66 11.88 24.12
CA TYR A 534 -30.06 11.97 23.73
C TYR A 534 -30.58 10.56 23.45
N MET A 535 -31.54 10.11 24.25
CA MET A 535 -32.08 8.75 24.22
C MET A 535 -33.33 8.67 23.35
N ARG A 536 -33.59 7.47 22.82
CA ARG A 536 -34.72 7.25 21.90
C ARG A 536 -36.06 7.33 22.62
N ASP A 537 -36.19 6.57 23.71
CA ASP A 537 -37.43 6.35 24.44
C ASP A 537 -37.15 5.75 25.84
N ALA A 538 -38.22 5.48 26.61
CA ALA A 538 -38.13 4.87 27.93
C ALA A 538 -37.58 3.43 27.93
N ALA A 539 -37.61 2.72 26.79
CA ALA A 539 -37.05 1.38 26.66
C ALA A 539 -35.54 1.39 26.43
N SER A 540 -34.97 2.56 26.09
CA SER A 540 -33.55 2.71 25.77
C SER A 540 -32.66 2.40 26.99
N VAL A 541 -31.46 1.90 26.73
CA VAL A 541 -30.51 1.44 27.76
C VAL A 541 -29.23 2.28 27.72
N ALA A 542 -28.83 2.80 28.87
CA ALA A 542 -27.55 3.48 29.03
C ALA A 542 -26.82 2.93 30.27
N ILE A 543 -25.64 2.35 30.07
CA ILE A 543 -24.79 1.87 31.17
C ILE A 543 -23.57 2.78 31.27
N PHE A 544 -23.32 3.34 32.44
CA PHE A 544 -22.19 4.21 32.72
C PHE A 544 -21.44 3.71 33.97
N ASN A 545 -20.51 2.77 33.82
CA ASN A 545 -19.90 2.08 34.95
C ASN A 545 -18.38 2.28 35.05
N ASN A 546 -17.85 2.33 36.27
CA ASN A 546 -16.40 2.36 36.53
C ASN A 546 -15.65 3.50 35.81
N ASN A 547 -16.34 4.57 35.41
CA ASN A 547 -15.68 5.70 34.76
C ASN A 547 -15.08 6.63 35.81
N THR A 548 -13.99 7.29 35.44
CA THR A 548 -13.34 8.32 36.23
C THR A 548 -13.58 9.68 35.59
N GLN A 549 -14.10 10.64 36.33
CA GLN A 549 -14.38 12.00 35.84
C GLN A 549 -13.75 13.04 36.76
N PHE A 550 -12.86 13.88 36.24
CA PHE A 550 -12.27 14.92 37.07
C PHE A 550 -11.78 16.12 36.31
N ASN A 551 -11.78 17.26 36.99
CA ASN A 551 -11.07 18.44 36.54
C ASN A 551 -9.80 18.67 37.35
N SER A 552 -8.77 19.20 36.70
CA SER A 552 -7.57 19.67 37.36
C SER A 552 -7.91 20.75 38.40
N PRO A 553 -7.22 20.83 39.56
CA PRO A 553 -7.53 21.79 40.62
C PRO A 553 -7.61 23.26 40.17
N GLY A 554 -6.80 23.63 39.17
CA GLY A 554 -6.78 24.98 38.58
C GLY A 554 -7.68 25.17 37.35
N ALA A 555 -8.54 24.20 37.00
CA ALA A 555 -9.41 24.32 35.84
C ALA A 555 -10.46 25.44 36.05
N VAL A 556 -10.45 26.43 35.14
CA VAL A 556 -11.38 27.57 35.17
C VAL A 556 -12.81 27.12 34.90
N TYR A 557 -12.97 26.26 33.89
CA TYR A 557 -14.24 25.60 33.58
C TYR A 557 -14.22 24.19 34.14
N LYS A 558 -15.38 23.73 34.61
CA LYS A 558 -15.54 22.40 35.21
C LYS A 558 -16.61 21.60 34.47
N MET A 559 -16.38 20.31 34.34
CA MET A 559 -17.35 19.36 33.84
C MET A 559 -18.49 19.17 34.84
N LYS A 560 -19.75 19.08 34.40
CA LYS A 560 -20.88 18.68 35.25
C LYS A 560 -20.93 17.17 35.48
N GLY A 561 -20.40 16.38 34.55
CA GLY A 561 -20.47 14.91 34.54
C GLY A 561 -21.31 14.40 33.37
N VAL A 562 -22.12 13.36 33.56
CA VAL A 562 -22.95 12.76 32.49
C VAL A 562 -24.41 13.20 32.59
N SER A 563 -25.06 13.41 31.44
CA SER A 563 -26.48 13.75 31.37
C SER A 563 -27.22 12.97 30.29
N ILE A 564 -28.45 12.58 30.62
CA ILE A 564 -29.45 12.02 29.72
C ILE A 564 -30.64 13.00 29.59
N ASP A 565 -31.17 13.16 28.37
CA ASP A 565 -32.22 14.12 28.04
C ASP A 565 -33.66 13.69 28.44
N LYS A 566 -33.93 12.42 28.71
CA LYS A 566 -35.24 11.89 29.13
C LYS A 566 -35.16 10.59 29.93
N ASP A 567 -36.26 10.15 30.51
CA ASP A 567 -36.28 8.92 31.30
C ASP A 567 -36.05 7.69 30.40
N CYS A 568 -35.18 6.78 30.85
CA CYS A 568 -34.87 5.51 30.20
C CYS A 568 -34.25 4.52 31.21
N ASN A 569 -33.88 3.32 30.76
CA ASN A 569 -33.19 2.33 31.59
C ASN A 569 -31.70 2.70 31.75
N ALA A 570 -31.42 3.72 32.57
CA ALA A 570 -30.07 4.24 32.80
C ALA A 570 -29.49 3.76 34.15
N ARG A 571 -28.30 3.16 34.12
CA ARG A 571 -27.60 2.69 35.32
C ARG A 571 -26.16 3.19 35.38
N ALA A 572 -25.75 3.64 36.57
CA ALA A 572 -24.39 4.07 36.83
C ALA A 572 -23.87 3.46 38.14
N THR A 573 -22.74 2.75 38.09
CA THR A 573 -22.15 2.08 39.25
C THR A 573 -20.63 2.13 39.24
N GLY A 574 -20.00 2.29 40.40
CA GLY A 574 -18.54 2.23 40.55
C GLY A 574 -17.78 3.41 39.94
N ASN A 575 -18.48 4.48 39.53
CA ASN A 575 -17.84 5.67 38.99
C ASN A 575 -17.16 6.49 40.09
N THR A 576 -16.08 7.16 39.73
CA THR A 576 -15.34 8.06 40.62
C THR A 576 -15.32 9.46 40.01
N SER A 577 -15.80 10.44 40.76
CA SER A 577 -15.88 11.84 40.31
C SER A 577 -15.30 12.79 41.35
N TRP A 578 -14.56 13.81 40.94
CA TRP A 578 -14.13 14.90 41.83
C TRP A 578 -13.84 16.20 41.08
N ASN A 579 -13.98 17.32 41.80
CA ASN A 579 -13.75 18.67 41.28
C ASN A 579 -14.61 19.01 40.05
N LEU A 580 -15.82 18.46 39.98
CA LEU A 580 -16.82 18.79 38.97
C LEU A 580 -17.52 20.12 39.29
N TYR A 581 -18.30 20.62 38.33
CA TYR A 581 -19.15 21.80 38.49
C TYR A 581 -20.22 21.58 39.56
N ASP A 582 -20.87 20.40 39.53
CA ASP A 582 -21.80 19.94 40.56
C ASP A 582 -21.31 18.57 41.06
N ASN A 583 -20.61 18.57 42.19
CA ASN A 583 -20.06 17.35 42.79
C ASN A 583 -21.13 16.45 43.40
N ASP A 584 -22.29 17.01 43.73
CA ASP A 584 -23.37 16.27 44.40
C ASP A 584 -24.28 15.57 43.39
N LYS A 585 -24.30 16.04 42.13
CA LYS A 585 -25.10 15.47 41.04
C LYS A 585 -24.29 15.26 39.74
N PRO A 586 -23.27 14.39 39.77
CA PRO A 586 -22.44 14.11 38.61
C PRO A 586 -23.17 13.34 37.49
N HIS A 587 -24.26 12.61 37.78
CA HIS A 587 -24.94 11.74 36.81
C HIS A 587 -26.46 12.02 36.77
N ASP A 588 -26.88 12.94 35.92
CA ASP A 588 -28.30 13.31 35.79
C ASP A 588 -29.12 12.15 35.18
N ARG A 589 -30.18 11.71 35.89
CA ARG A 589 -31.12 10.64 35.50
C ARG A 589 -30.52 9.23 35.40
N PHE A 590 -29.43 8.96 36.09
CA PHE A 590 -28.93 7.59 36.28
C PHE A 590 -29.33 7.02 37.65
N VAL A 591 -29.62 5.72 37.72
CA VAL A 591 -29.84 5.00 38.98
C VAL A 591 -28.61 4.13 39.31
N GLY A 592 -28.15 4.12 40.56
CA GLY A 592 -27.13 3.18 41.04
C GLY A 592 -26.17 3.72 42.12
N ALA A 593 -25.36 2.82 42.69
CA ALA A 593 -24.41 3.15 43.76
C ALA A 593 -23.14 3.82 43.19
N GLY A 594 -22.81 5.03 43.64
CA GLY A 594 -21.67 5.82 43.11
C GLY A 594 -22.07 7.01 42.24
N ASN A 595 -23.30 7.50 42.36
CA ASN A 595 -23.77 8.75 41.76
C ASN A 595 -23.30 10.02 42.47
N TYR A 596 -22.23 9.94 43.27
CA TYR A 596 -21.77 11.04 44.13
C TYR A 596 -20.26 11.16 44.03
N ALA A 597 -19.73 12.38 44.08
CA ALA A 597 -18.29 12.60 44.13
C ALA A 597 -17.67 12.03 45.41
N VAL A 598 -16.36 11.72 45.39
CA VAL A 598 -15.60 11.14 46.53
C VAL A 598 -15.63 12.03 47.80
N VAL A 599 -16.08 13.28 47.68
CA VAL A 599 -16.20 14.29 48.74
C VAL A 599 -17.62 14.86 48.91
N ALA A 600 -18.64 14.31 48.23
CA ALA A 600 -20.03 14.71 48.40
C ALA A 600 -20.59 14.13 49.71
N ALA A 601 -21.36 14.92 50.46
CA ALA A 601 -22.06 14.42 51.64
C ALA A 601 -23.05 13.33 51.19
N ALA A 602 -22.89 12.10 51.67
CA ALA A 602 -23.84 11.03 51.38
C ALA A 602 -25.24 11.46 51.83
N PRO A 603 -26.28 11.40 50.98
CA PRO A 603 -27.63 11.63 51.46
C PRO A 603 -27.97 10.55 52.48
N MET A 604 -28.36 10.99 53.68
CA MET A 604 -28.92 10.11 54.71
C MET A 604 -30.15 9.39 54.15
N PRO A 605 -30.34 8.11 54.51
CA PRO A 605 -31.28 7.19 53.86
C PRO A 605 -32.74 7.64 53.84
#